data_AF-A0AAV4EYW2-F1
#
_entry.id   AF-A0AAV4EYW2-F1
#
_cell.length_a   1.000
_cell.length_b   1.000
_cell.length_c   1.000
_cell.angle_alpha   90.00
_cell.angle_beta   90.00
_cell.angle_gamma   90.00
#
_symmetry.space_group_name_H-M   'P 1'
#
loop_
_entity.id
_entity.type
_entity.pdbx_description
1 polymer ?
#
loop_
_entity_poly.entity_id
_entity_poly.type
_entity_poly.pdbx_seq_one_letter_code
_entity_poly.pdbx_strand_id
1 'polypeptide(L)'
;MQANIFKEVIVVVVVAVVIVLVVEVVVVVVVVVVVVVVVVVVVVVVVVVVVVVVVVVVVVVEVVVRVVVVIIIIVIVVVVVVVVVVVVVVVVLVVVVVVVVVVVVIVAVVVAAAIAPGTHFRVVVVEVVVEVVVEVAATKAVAIVFVAVVVAVVVVLAVVIVVVVVVVVVVVVVVVVVVVPAVVVVVIVVVVVVIKKSLYEKDVKVLVVLVVVIVVVVVV
;
A
#
# COMPACT_ATOMS: atom_id res chain seq x y z
N MET A 1 -68.29 -9.18 71.69
CA MET A 1 -66.92 -8.63 71.55
C MET A 1 -66.04 -9.37 70.54
N GLN A 2 -66.38 -10.57 70.06
CA GLN A 2 -65.57 -11.25 69.05
C GLN A 2 -65.59 -10.61 67.64
N ALA A 3 -66.64 -9.87 67.24
CA ALA A 3 -66.75 -9.36 65.86
C ALA A 3 -65.82 -8.18 65.49
N ASN A 4 -65.34 -7.37 66.45
CA ASN A 4 -64.46 -6.23 66.15
C ASN A 4 -63.01 -6.64 65.89
N ILE A 5 -62.54 -7.73 66.50
CA ILE A 5 -61.17 -8.24 66.35
C ILE A 5 -60.96 -8.82 64.94
N PHE A 6 -61.97 -9.48 64.36
CA PHE A 6 -61.86 -10.04 63.01
C PHE A 6 -61.73 -8.96 61.93
N LYS A 7 -62.34 -7.78 62.10
CA LYS A 7 -62.26 -6.70 61.12
C LYS A 7 -60.88 -6.06 61.09
N GLU A 8 -60.26 -5.85 62.25
CA GLU A 8 -58.93 -5.23 62.34
C GLU A 8 -57.84 -6.14 61.76
N VAL A 9 -57.91 -7.44 62.03
CA VAL A 9 -56.99 -8.43 61.46
C VAL A 9 -57.08 -8.48 59.93
N ILE A 10 -58.29 -8.44 59.36
CA ILE A 10 -58.46 -8.47 57.90
C ILE A 10 -57.84 -7.22 57.25
N VAL A 11 -58.02 -6.03 57.84
CA VAL A 11 -57.46 -4.79 57.29
C VAL A 11 -55.93 -4.81 57.30
N VAL A 12 -55.29 -5.27 58.38
CA VAL A 12 -53.82 -5.37 58.45
C VAL A 12 -53.28 -6.36 57.42
N VAL A 13 -53.95 -7.51 57.23
CA VAL A 13 -53.54 -8.50 56.23
C VAL A 13 -53.69 -7.94 54.81
N VAL A 14 -54.80 -7.27 54.50
CA VAL A 14 -55.01 -6.66 53.17
C VAL A 14 -53.98 -5.55 52.92
N VAL A 15 -53.72 -4.68 53.90
CA VAL A 15 -52.71 -3.63 53.78
C VAL A 15 -51.32 -4.23 53.60
N ALA A 16 -50.96 -5.27 54.35
CA ALA A 16 -49.68 -5.96 54.20
C ALA A 16 -49.53 -6.60 52.81
N VAL A 17 -50.58 -7.26 52.29
CA VAL A 17 -50.59 -7.85 50.95
C VAL A 17 -50.44 -6.78 49.87
N VAL A 18 -51.16 -5.65 49.98
CA VAL A 18 -51.05 -4.54 49.02
C VAL A 18 -49.64 -3.93 49.05
N ILE A 19 -49.05 -3.72 50.22
CA ILE A 19 -47.69 -3.17 50.33
C ILE A 19 -46.66 -4.13 49.71
N VAL A 20 -46.75 -5.44 49.98
CA VAL A 20 -45.85 -6.44 49.39
C VAL A 20 -46.00 -6.48 47.87
N LEU A 21 -47.22 -6.48 47.35
CA LEU A 21 -47.48 -6.45 45.91
C LEU A 21 -46.93 -5.17 45.25
N VAL A 22 -47.11 -4.01 45.87
CA VAL A 22 -46.55 -2.74 45.35
C VAL A 22 -45.03 -2.76 45.36
N VAL A 23 -44.40 -3.26 46.43
CA VAL A 23 -42.94 -3.38 46.50
C VAL A 23 -42.41 -4.35 45.45
N GLU A 24 -43.04 -5.50 45.26
CA GLU A 24 -42.65 -6.47 44.23
C GLU A 24 -42.75 -5.88 42.83
N VAL A 25 -43.86 -5.20 42.50
CA VAL A 25 -44.03 -4.52 41.21
C VAL A 25 -42.97 -3.43 41.02
N VAL A 26 -42.65 -2.64 42.05
CA VAL A 26 -41.61 -1.61 41.96
C VAL A 26 -40.23 -2.25 41.75
N VAL A 27 -39.90 -3.33 42.45
CA VAL A 27 -38.63 -4.04 42.27
C VAL A 27 -38.53 -4.65 40.87
N VAL A 28 -39.58 -5.27 40.35
CA VAL A 28 -39.61 -5.82 38.98
C VAL A 28 -39.45 -4.70 37.95
N VAL A 29 -40.15 -3.58 38.12
CA VAL A 29 -40.00 -2.42 37.22
C VAL A 29 -38.57 -1.87 37.27
N VAL A 30 -37.97 -1.71 38.45
CA VAL A 30 -36.58 -1.23 38.58
C VAL A 30 -35.60 -2.21 37.95
N VAL A 31 -35.75 -3.53 38.18
CA VAL A 31 -34.89 -4.55 37.57
C VAL A 31 -35.04 -4.55 36.04
N VAL A 32 -36.26 -4.46 35.52
CA VAL A 32 -36.50 -4.39 34.08
C VAL A 32 -35.88 -3.12 33.49
N VAL A 33 -36.04 -1.96 34.13
CA VAL A 33 -35.42 -0.70 33.68
C VAL A 33 -33.89 -0.81 33.70
N VAL A 34 -33.29 -1.36 34.76
CA VAL A 34 -31.83 -1.55 34.85
C VAL A 34 -31.34 -2.49 33.76
N VAL A 35 -32.03 -3.61 33.51
CA VAL A 35 -31.67 -4.56 32.43
C VAL A 35 -31.78 -3.90 31.06
N VAL A 36 -32.85 -3.15 30.80
CA VAL A 36 -33.02 -2.42 29.54
C VAL A 36 -31.91 -1.38 29.36
N VAL A 37 -31.57 -0.61 30.39
CA VAL A 37 -30.48 0.38 30.34
C VAL A 37 -29.13 -0.31 30.08
N VAL A 38 -28.83 -1.41 30.74
CA VAL A 38 -27.58 -2.16 30.53
C VAL A 38 -27.52 -2.70 29.09
N VAL A 39 -28.61 -3.28 28.57
CA VAL A 39 -28.67 -3.78 27.19
C VAL A 39 -28.46 -2.64 26.19
N VAL A 40 -29.12 -1.48 26.39
CA VAL A 40 -28.94 -0.31 25.53
C VAL A 40 -27.50 0.18 25.57
N VAL A 41 -26.89 0.29 26.75
CA VAL A 41 -25.48 0.71 26.89
C VAL A 41 -24.54 -0.27 26.18
N VAL A 42 -24.74 -1.58 26.34
CA VAL A 42 -23.92 -2.59 25.65
C VAL A 42 -24.07 -2.49 24.13
N VAL A 43 -25.29 -2.34 23.62
CA VAL A 43 -25.53 -2.18 22.18
C VAL A 43 -24.86 -0.90 21.66
N VAL A 44 -24.98 0.21 22.37
CA VAL A 44 -24.32 1.47 21.99
C VAL A 44 -22.80 1.31 21.98
N VAL A 45 -22.21 0.69 23.00
CA VAL A 45 -20.76 0.45 23.06
C VAL A 45 -20.30 -0.43 21.89
N VAL A 46 -21.02 -1.51 21.58
CA VAL A 46 -20.71 -2.39 20.44
C VAL A 46 -20.80 -1.63 19.12
N VAL A 47 -21.84 -0.84 18.92
CA VAL A 47 -21.99 -0.02 17.70
C VAL A 47 -20.86 1.01 17.59
N VAL A 48 -20.50 1.69 18.68
CA VAL A 48 -19.39 2.64 18.70
C VAL A 48 -18.07 1.94 18.36
N VAL A 49 -17.78 0.78 18.96
CA VAL A 49 -16.57 0.01 18.67
C VAL A 49 -16.53 -0.42 17.20
N VAL A 50 -17.63 -0.92 16.64
CA VAL A 50 -17.71 -1.30 15.22
C VAL A 50 -17.50 -0.08 14.32
N VAL A 51 -18.12 1.05 14.61
CA VAL A 51 -17.95 2.29 13.84
C VAL A 51 -16.49 2.76 13.90
N VAL A 52 -15.88 2.76 15.09
CA VAL A 52 -14.46 3.14 15.25
C VAL A 52 -13.56 2.19 14.45
N VAL A 53 -13.76 0.87 14.54
CA VAL A 53 -12.97 -0.11 13.76
C VAL A 53 -13.14 0.12 12.26
N VAL A 54 -14.36 0.34 11.77
CA VAL A 54 -14.61 0.62 10.35
C VAL A 54 -13.94 1.92 9.93
N VAL A 55 -14.04 2.99 10.71
CA VAL A 55 -13.37 4.27 10.43
C VAL A 55 -11.86 4.09 10.41
N VAL A 56 -11.27 3.38 11.38
CA VAL A 56 -9.84 3.08 11.41
C VAL A 56 -9.43 2.30 10.17
N VAL A 57 -10.14 1.24 9.80
CA VAL A 57 -9.85 0.45 8.58
C VAL A 57 -9.94 1.33 7.33
N VAL A 58 -10.95 2.18 7.21
CA VAL A 58 -11.10 3.09 6.05
C VAL A 58 -9.95 4.09 5.98
N VAL A 59 -9.59 4.72 7.09
CA VAL A 59 -8.46 5.68 7.16
C VAL A 59 -7.14 4.98 6.87
N VAL A 60 -6.91 3.79 7.42
CA VAL A 60 -5.69 3.00 7.16
C VAL A 60 -5.61 2.63 5.68
N VAL A 61 -6.69 2.13 5.08
CA VAL A 61 -6.75 1.83 3.64
C VAL A 61 -6.48 3.09 2.81
N GLU A 62 -7.09 4.23 3.15
CA GLU A 62 -6.86 5.49 2.46
C GLU A 62 -5.40 5.94 2.52
N VAL A 63 -4.77 5.86 3.70
CA VAL A 63 -3.36 6.20 3.89
C VAL A 63 -2.46 5.25 3.09
N VAL A 64 -2.72 3.94 3.13
CA VAL A 64 -1.99 2.95 2.33
C VAL A 64 -2.12 3.26 0.84
N VAL A 65 -3.31 3.51 0.34
CA VAL A 65 -3.53 3.87 -1.09
C VAL A 65 -2.75 5.14 -1.45
N ARG A 66 -2.80 6.19 -0.62
CA ARG A 66 -2.04 7.43 -0.87
C ARG A 66 -0.53 7.18 -0.91
N VAL A 67 0.03 6.43 0.03
CA VAL A 67 1.46 6.08 0.07
C VAL A 67 1.87 5.31 -1.18
N VAL A 68 1.03 4.37 -1.61
CA VAL A 68 1.30 3.54 -2.78
C VAL A 68 1.29 4.36 -4.06
N VAL A 69 0.31 5.26 -4.20
CA VAL A 69 0.24 6.19 -5.32
C VAL A 69 1.50 7.07 -5.36
N VAL A 70 1.95 7.61 -4.23
CA VAL A 70 3.18 8.41 -4.16
C VAL A 70 4.41 7.60 -4.57
N ILE A 71 4.57 6.38 -4.08
CA ILE A 71 5.69 5.48 -4.44
C ILE A 71 5.68 5.20 -5.95
N ILE A 72 4.53 4.87 -6.52
CA ILE A 72 4.39 4.59 -7.96
C ILE A 72 4.77 5.83 -8.79
N ILE A 73 4.29 7.02 -8.40
CA ILE A 73 4.62 8.27 -9.10
C ILE A 73 6.13 8.54 -9.06
N ILE A 74 6.76 8.42 -7.88
CA ILE A 74 8.22 8.63 -7.74
C ILE A 74 8.99 7.67 -8.64
N VAL A 75 8.62 6.39 -8.64
CA VAL A 75 9.26 5.37 -9.45
C VAL A 75 9.13 5.67 -10.95
N ILE A 76 7.95 6.09 -11.42
CA ILE A 76 7.73 6.50 -12.81
C ILE A 76 8.62 7.70 -13.16
N VAL A 77 8.67 8.72 -12.30
CA VAL A 77 9.52 9.90 -12.52
C VAL A 77 10.99 9.50 -12.63
N VAL A 78 11.48 8.62 -11.76
CA VAL A 78 12.86 8.12 -11.82
C VAL A 78 13.13 7.40 -13.14
N VAL A 79 12.23 6.53 -13.59
CA VAL A 79 12.38 5.85 -14.90
C VAL A 79 12.45 6.86 -16.03
N VAL A 80 11.56 7.84 -16.05
CA VAL A 80 11.55 8.88 -17.08
C VAL A 80 12.86 9.65 -17.07
N VAL A 81 13.36 10.05 -15.90
CA VAL A 81 14.65 10.75 -15.77
C VAL A 81 15.80 9.88 -16.29
N VAL A 82 15.86 8.60 -15.92
CA VAL A 82 16.91 7.68 -16.40
C VAL A 82 16.86 7.53 -17.91
N VAL A 83 15.67 7.37 -18.49
CA VAL A 83 15.49 7.27 -19.95
C VAL A 83 15.95 8.56 -20.63
N VAL A 84 15.56 9.73 -20.12
CA VAL A 84 15.99 11.03 -20.66
C VAL A 84 17.51 11.17 -20.59
N VAL A 85 18.13 10.85 -19.45
CA VAL A 85 19.59 10.90 -19.29
C VAL A 85 20.28 9.99 -20.32
N VAL A 86 19.77 8.77 -20.52
CA VAL A 86 20.36 7.85 -21.50
C VAL A 86 20.20 8.38 -22.92
N VAL A 87 19.03 8.89 -23.29
CA VAL A 87 18.81 9.50 -24.61
C VAL A 87 19.78 10.67 -24.81
N VAL A 88 19.94 11.54 -23.82
CA VAL A 88 20.89 12.66 -23.88
C VAL A 88 22.33 12.15 -24.05
N VAL A 89 22.76 11.15 -23.27
CA VAL A 89 24.09 10.55 -23.40
C VAL A 89 24.31 9.97 -24.80
N VAL A 90 23.35 9.21 -25.33
CA VAL A 90 23.45 8.64 -26.69
C VAL A 90 23.53 9.74 -27.74
N VAL A 91 22.69 10.78 -27.65
CA VAL A 91 22.72 11.91 -28.59
C VAL A 91 24.07 12.63 -28.52
N VAL A 92 24.59 12.91 -27.32
CA VAL A 92 25.90 13.56 -27.14
C VAL A 92 27.02 12.70 -27.73
N LEU A 93 27.02 11.39 -27.48
CA LEU A 93 27.99 10.47 -28.07
C LEU A 93 27.93 10.50 -29.59
N VAL A 94 26.74 10.41 -30.19
CA VAL A 94 26.58 10.46 -31.65
C VAL A 94 27.12 11.78 -32.21
N VAL A 95 26.79 12.92 -31.59
CA VAL A 95 27.27 14.23 -32.03
C VAL A 95 28.80 14.33 -31.94
N VAL A 96 29.41 13.89 -30.83
CA VAL A 96 30.87 13.90 -30.67
C VAL A 96 31.55 13.07 -31.75
N VAL A 97 31.00 11.90 -32.06
CA VAL A 97 31.54 10.99 -33.07
C VAL A 97 31.47 11.60 -34.46
N VAL A 98 30.30 12.16 -34.82
CA VAL A 98 30.13 12.85 -36.12
C VAL A 98 31.11 14.00 -36.24
N VAL A 99 31.26 14.82 -35.20
CA VAL A 99 32.21 15.95 -35.19
C VAL A 99 33.65 15.46 -35.36
N VAL A 100 34.07 14.42 -34.61
CA VAL A 100 35.43 13.87 -34.71
C VAL A 100 35.68 13.30 -36.11
N VAL A 101 34.74 12.57 -36.71
CA VAL A 101 34.87 12.03 -38.06
C VAL A 101 35.01 13.17 -39.08
N VAL A 102 34.15 14.18 -39.00
CA VAL A 102 34.19 15.35 -39.90
C VAL A 102 35.52 16.09 -39.78
N VAL A 103 36.00 16.34 -38.56
CA VAL A 103 37.28 17.03 -38.32
C VAL A 103 38.45 16.21 -38.90
N VAL A 104 38.51 14.90 -38.64
CA VAL A 104 39.57 14.03 -39.16
C VAL A 104 39.58 14.01 -40.69
N VAL A 105 38.41 13.92 -41.33
CA VAL A 105 38.28 13.96 -42.80
C VAL A 105 38.76 15.30 -43.36
N ILE A 106 38.34 16.43 -42.79
CA ILE A 106 38.75 17.76 -43.24
C ILE A 106 40.28 17.93 -43.09
N VAL A 107 40.85 17.55 -41.95
CA VAL A 107 42.29 17.63 -41.70
C VAL A 107 43.06 16.78 -42.72
N ALA A 108 42.62 15.54 -42.98
CA ALA A 108 43.26 14.68 -43.97
C ALA A 108 43.25 15.28 -45.39
N VAL A 109 42.12 15.87 -45.82
CA VAL A 109 41.99 16.52 -47.13
C VAL A 109 42.92 17.73 -47.25
N VAL A 110 43.00 18.58 -46.21
CA VAL A 110 43.86 19.77 -46.19
C VAL A 110 45.35 19.37 -46.22
N VAL A 111 45.74 18.37 -45.43
CA VAL A 111 47.13 17.86 -45.38
C VAL A 111 47.53 17.24 -46.73
N ALA A 112 46.66 16.43 -47.33
CA ALA A 112 46.89 15.85 -48.65
C ALA A 112 47.03 16.90 -49.76
N ALA A 113 46.28 18.01 -49.68
CA ALA A 113 46.39 19.11 -50.62
C ALA A 113 47.69 19.93 -50.45
N ALA A 114 48.21 20.04 -49.22
CA ALA A 114 49.41 20.83 -48.92
C ALA A 114 50.74 20.13 -49.27
N ILE A 115 50.81 18.79 -49.19
CA ILE A 115 52.09 18.06 -49.23
C ILE A 115 52.58 17.73 -50.66
N ALA A 116 51.75 17.75 -51.71
CA ALA A 116 52.20 17.27 -53.04
C ALA A 116 51.58 18.01 -54.24
N PRO A 117 52.33 18.87 -54.96
CA PRO A 117 51.95 19.37 -56.28
C PRO A 117 52.35 18.44 -57.45
N GLY A 118 52.93 17.26 -57.19
CA GLY A 118 53.33 16.27 -58.21
C GLY A 118 52.47 15.00 -58.19
N THR A 119 51.98 14.55 -59.36
CA THR A 119 50.88 13.58 -59.51
C THR A 119 51.18 12.14 -59.07
N HIS A 120 52.44 11.67 -59.12
CA HIS A 120 52.73 10.24 -58.87
C HIS A 120 53.03 9.90 -57.39
N PHE A 121 53.69 10.79 -56.65
CA PHE A 121 53.94 10.58 -55.21
C PHE A 121 52.70 10.88 -54.37
N ARG A 122 51.77 11.70 -54.90
CA ARG A 122 50.51 12.06 -54.25
C ARG A 122 49.58 10.86 -54.08
N VAL A 123 49.52 9.96 -55.05
CA VAL A 123 48.58 8.82 -55.03
C VAL A 123 48.95 7.85 -53.89
N VAL A 124 50.23 7.49 -53.78
CA VAL A 124 50.70 6.55 -52.75
C VAL A 124 50.55 7.13 -51.34
N VAL A 125 50.88 8.41 -51.15
CA VAL A 125 50.73 9.04 -49.83
C VAL A 125 49.26 9.22 -49.46
N VAL A 126 48.38 9.57 -50.41
CA VAL A 126 46.94 9.67 -50.16
C VAL A 126 46.34 8.31 -49.84
N GLU A 127 46.74 7.24 -50.54
CA GLU A 127 46.24 5.88 -50.29
C GLU A 127 46.56 5.40 -48.87
N VAL A 128 47.82 5.54 -48.43
CA VAL A 128 48.24 5.15 -47.08
C VAL A 128 47.55 6.01 -45.99
N VAL A 129 47.40 7.31 -46.22
CA VAL A 129 46.70 8.20 -45.26
C VAL A 129 45.23 7.85 -45.17
N VAL A 130 44.56 7.54 -46.29
CA VAL A 130 43.15 7.13 -46.30
C VAL A 130 42.98 5.79 -45.59
N GLU A 131 43.84 4.82 -45.83
CA GLU A 131 43.79 3.50 -45.17
C GLU A 131 43.88 3.62 -43.63
N VAL A 132 44.85 4.38 -43.13
CA VAL A 132 45.02 4.62 -41.68
C VAL A 132 43.83 5.38 -41.08
N VAL A 133 43.29 6.37 -41.80
CA VAL A 133 42.10 7.12 -41.34
C VAL A 133 40.86 6.21 -41.26
N VAL A 134 40.69 5.30 -42.23
CA VAL A 134 39.57 4.36 -42.27
C VAL A 134 39.69 3.32 -41.14
N GLU A 135 40.88 2.80 -40.86
CA GLU A 135 41.10 1.85 -39.77
C GLU A 135 40.85 2.49 -38.39
N VAL A 136 41.32 3.74 -38.20
CA VAL A 136 41.06 4.51 -36.97
C VAL A 136 39.57 4.89 -36.85
N ALA A 137 38.89 5.16 -37.97
CA ALA A 137 37.45 5.40 -37.97
C ALA A 137 36.66 4.13 -37.63
N ALA A 138 37.05 2.98 -38.17
CA ALA A 138 36.41 1.69 -37.92
C ALA A 138 36.56 1.24 -36.46
N THR A 139 37.77 1.36 -35.89
CA THR A 139 38.03 1.01 -34.48
C THR A 139 37.24 1.89 -33.50
N LYS A 140 37.12 3.21 -33.79
CA LYS A 140 36.26 4.11 -33.00
C LYS A 140 34.78 3.77 -33.14
N ALA A 141 34.31 3.49 -34.35
CA ALA A 141 32.92 3.11 -34.63
C ALA A 141 32.51 1.87 -33.81
N VAL A 142 33.35 0.84 -33.76
CA VAL A 142 33.10 -0.39 -32.99
C VAL A 142 32.98 -0.11 -31.48
N ALA A 143 33.87 0.74 -30.93
CA ALA A 143 33.82 1.10 -29.52
C ALA A 143 32.51 1.82 -29.14
N ILE A 144 32.02 2.72 -30.00
CA ILE A 144 30.77 3.47 -29.76
C ILE A 144 29.56 2.55 -29.81
N VAL A 145 29.52 1.64 -30.78
CA VAL A 145 28.45 0.64 -30.88
C VAL A 145 28.43 -0.25 -29.64
N PHE A 146 29.60 -0.70 -29.16
CA PHE A 146 29.67 -1.49 -27.94
C PHE A 146 29.17 -0.72 -26.70
N VAL A 147 29.59 0.54 -26.53
CA VAL A 147 29.10 1.40 -25.43
C VAL A 147 27.59 1.61 -25.54
N ALA A 148 27.06 1.89 -26.72
CA ALA A 148 25.63 2.08 -26.94
C ALA A 148 24.82 0.82 -26.59
N VAL A 149 25.31 -0.36 -26.96
CA VAL A 149 24.68 -1.65 -26.61
C VAL A 149 24.70 -1.87 -25.10
N VAL A 150 25.84 -1.63 -24.43
CA VAL A 150 25.93 -1.76 -22.97
C VAL A 150 24.97 -0.81 -22.27
N VAL A 151 24.92 0.46 -22.67
CA VAL A 151 24.00 1.46 -22.12
C VAL A 151 22.54 1.03 -22.35
N ALA A 152 22.19 0.57 -23.55
CA ALA A 152 20.85 0.07 -23.85
C ALA A 152 20.47 -1.12 -22.95
N VAL A 153 21.36 -2.10 -22.77
CA VAL A 153 21.13 -3.26 -21.89
C VAL A 153 20.92 -2.82 -20.44
N VAL A 154 21.71 -1.87 -19.93
CA VAL A 154 21.55 -1.32 -18.58
C VAL A 154 20.20 -0.63 -18.41
N VAL A 155 19.73 0.13 -19.41
CA VAL A 155 18.41 0.76 -19.37
C VAL A 155 17.30 -0.28 -19.40
N VAL A 156 17.37 -1.27 -20.28
CA VAL A 156 16.36 -2.33 -20.32
C VAL A 156 16.30 -3.07 -18.99
N LEU A 157 17.44 -3.44 -18.41
CA LEU A 157 17.50 -4.10 -17.11
C LEU A 157 16.92 -3.22 -15.99
N ALA A 158 17.26 -1.93 -15.96
CA ALA A 158 16.72 -0.98 -14.99
C ALA A 158 15.20 -0.85 -15.10
N VAL A 159 14.66 -0.74 -16.32
CA VAL A 159 13.21 -0.69 -16.56
C VAL A 159 12.53 -1.97 -16.09
N VAL A 160 13.10 -3.14 -16.38
CA VAL A 160 12.56 -4.43 -15.93
C VAL A 160 12.52 -4.51 -14.39
N ILE A 161 13.60 -4.13 -13.71
CA ILE A 161 13.65 -4.11 -12.24
C ILE A 161 12.57 -3.19 -11.68
N VAL A 162 12.42 -1.99 -12.24
CA VAL A 162 11.40 -1.04 -11.82
C VAL A 162 10.00 -1.62 -11.99
N VAL A 163 9.69 -2.21 -13.15
CA VAL A 163 8.39 -2.83 -13.40
C VAL A 163 8.11 -3.94 -12.38
N VAL A 164 9.09 -4.81 -12.10
CA VAL A 164 8.95 -5.86 -11.09
C VAL A 164 8.66 -5.28 -9.70
N VAL A 165 9.40 -4.24 -9.28
CA VAL A 165 9.16 -3.57 -7.99
C VAL A 165 7.75 -2.98 -7.93
N VAL A 166 7.30 -2.30 -8.98
CA VAL A 166 5.93 -1.74 -9.04
C VAL A 166 4.90 -2.85 -8.93
N VAL A 167 5.05 -3.95 -9.67
CA VAL A 167 4.14 -5.09 -9.60
C VAL A 167 4.11 -5.71 -8.21
N VAL A 168 5.26 -5.91 -7.57
CA VAL A 168 5.35 -6.44 -6.20
C VAL A 168 4.65 -5.51 -5.21
N VAL A 169 4.90 -4.21 -5.28
CA VAL A 169 4.25 -3.22 -4.41
C VAL A 169 2.74 -3.25 -4.61
N VAL A 170 2.26 -3.24 -5.86
CA VAL A 170 0.82 -3.31 -6.16
C VAL A 170 0.21 -4.60 -5.60
N VAL A 171 0.87 -5.74 -5.77
CA VAL A 171 0.40 -7.02 -5.23
C VAL A 171 0.32 -7.00 -3.71
N VAL A 172 1.36 -6.55 -3.01
CA VAL A 172 1.36 -6.45 -1.54
C VAL A 172 0.21 -5.56 -1.06
N VAL A 173 -0.01 -4.44 -1.74
CA VAL A 173 -1.06 -3.48 -1.38
C VAL A 173 -2.44 -4.09 -1.58
N VAL A 174 -2.67 -4.75 -2.71
CA VAL A 174 -3.93 -5.47 -2.97
C VAL A 174 -4.16 -6.55 -1.91
N VAL A 175 -3.12 -7.33 -1.57
CA VAL A 175 -3.19 -8.36 -0.53
C VAL A 175 -3.55 -7.74 0.82
N VAL A 176 -2.88 -6.68 1.25
CA VAL A 176 -3.17 -6.01 2.52
C VAL A 176 -4.58 -5.44 2.53
N VAL A 177 -4.98 -4.73 1.48
CA VAL A 177 -6.31 -4.09 1.39
C VAL A 177 -7.45 -5.11 1.36
N VAL A 178 -7.24 -6.33 0.84
CA VAL A 178 -8.27 -7.38 0.79
C VAL A 178 -8.24 -8.28 2.04
N VAL A 179 -7.07 -8.67 2.52
CA VAL A 179 -6.91 -9.60 3.63
C VAL A 179 -7.31 -8.96 4.96
N VAL A 180 -6.91 -7.70 5.20
CA VAL A 180 -7.23 -7.00 6.44
C VAL A 180 -8.76 -6.91 6.69
N PRO A 181 -9.60 -6.40 5.76
CA PRO A 181 -11.04 -6.36 6.00
C PRO A 181 -11.65 -7.76 6.09
N ALA A 182 -11.13 -8.75 5.35
CA ALA A 182 -11.60 -10.13 5.46
C ALA A 182 -11.35 -10.70 6.87
N VAL A 183 -10.15 -10.52 7.43
CA VAL A 183 -9.81 -10.97 8.79
C VAL A 183 -10.70 -10.27 9.82
N VAL A 184 -10.91 -8.95 9.69
CA VAL A 184 -11.81 -8.20 10.59
C VAL A 184 -13.23 -8.77 10.55
N VAL A 185 -13.78 -9.04 9.37
CA VAL A 185 -15.12 -9.63 9.22
C VAL A 185 -15.18 -11.02 9.84
N VAL A 186 -14.19 -11.88 9.60
CA VAL A 186 -14.14 -13.23 10.18
C VAL A 186 -14.11 -13.18 11.71
N VAL A 187 -13.28 -12.32 12.27
CA VAL A 187 -13.17 -12.14 13.73
C VAL A 187 -14.51 -11.68 14.31
N ILE A 188 -15.16 -10.69 13.70
CA ILE A 188 -16.49 -10.21 14.13
C ILE A 188 -17.53 -11.33 14.08
N VAL A 189 -17.54 -12.15 13.01
CA VAL A 189 -18.50 -13.25 12.88
C VAL A 189 -18.27 -14.32 13.94
N VAL A 190 -17.02 -14.72 14.19
CA VAL A 190 -16.68 -15.70 15.24
C VAL A 190 -17.13 -15.18 16.60
N VAL A 191 -16.86 -13.92 16.89
CA VAL A 191 -17.29 -13.23 18.11
C VAL A 191 -18.80 -13.30 18.29
N VAL A 192 -19.58 -12.94 17.27
CA VAL A 192 -21.05 -12.99 17.34
C VAL A 192 -21.54 -14.43 17.55
N VAL A 193 -20.93 -15.42 16.90
CA VAL A 193 -21.29 -16.83 17.06
C VAL A 193 -20.99 -17.32 18.49
N VAL A 194 -19.84 -16.94 19.05
CA VAL A 194 -19.49 -17.30 20.43
C VAL A 194 -20.39 -16.59 21.43
N ILE A 195 -20.72 -15.30 21.24
CA ILE A 195 -21.71 -14.58 22.09
C ILE A 195 -23.05 -15.30 22.05
N LYS A 196 -23.53 -15.66 20.86
CA LYS A 196 -24.81 -16.38 20.74
C LYS A 196 -24.77 -17.68 21.52
N LYS A 197 -23.68 -18.46 21.43
CA LYS A 197 -23.52 -19.69 22.22
C LYS A 197 -23.42 -19.41 23.72
N SER A 198 -22.63 -18.42 24.14
CA SER A 198 -22.40 -18.07 25.54
C SER A 198 -23.56 -17.33 26.22
N LEU A 199 -24.61 -16.95 25.49
CA LEU A 199 -25.85 -16.45 26.10
C LEU A 199 -26.77 -17.59 26.53
N TYR A 200 -26.61 -18.79 25.95
CA TYR A 200 -27.39 -19.98 26.32
C TYR A 200 -26.78 -20.73 27.51
N GLU A 201 -25.46 -20.67 27.67
CA GLU A 201 -24.74 -21.10 28.88
C GLU A 201 -24.38 -19.84 29.66
N LYS A 202 -24.97 -19.58 30.83
CA LYS A 202 -24.78 -18.34 31.65
C LYS A 202 -23.34 -18.12 32.20
N ASP A 203 -22.30 -18.45 31.44
CA ASP A 203 -20.91 -18.31 31.86
C ASP A 203 -20.35 -16.92 31.52
N VAL A 204 -20.48 -16.00 32.48
CA VAL A 204 -19.95 -14.62 32.46
C VAL A 204 -18.44 -14.57 32.13
N LYS A 205 -17.70 -15.64 32.40
CA LYS A 205 -16.27 -15.75 32.09
C LYS A 205 -15.99 -15.82 30.57
N VAL A 206 -16.90 -16.36 29.77
CA VAL A 206 -16.74 -16.47 28.32
C VAL A 206 -16.88 -15.10 27.65
N LEU A 207 -17.80 -14.26 28.13
CA LEU A 207 -17.97 -12.90 27.62
C LEU A 207 -16.69 -12.06 27.78
N VAL A 208 -16.03 -12.16 28.93
CA VAL A 208 -14.81 -11.41 29.23
C VAL A 208 -13.64 -11.87 28.35
N VAL A 209 -13.44 -13.20 28.21
CA VAL A 209 -12.39 -13.74 27.33
C VAL A 209 -12.63 -13.30 25.89
N LEU A 210 -13.87 -13.29 25.42
CA LEU A 210 -14.20 -12.85 24.08
C LEU A 210 -13.88 -11.37 23.85
N VAL A 211 -14.27 -10.50 24.78
CA VAL A 211 -13.97 -9.06 24.70
C VAL A 211 -12.46 -8.83 24.70
N VAL A 212 -11.70 -9.55 25.54
CA VAL A 212 -10.24 -9.44 25.56
C VAL A 212 -9.62 -9.90 24.23
N VAL A 213 -10.08 -11.00 23.64
CA VAL A 213 -9.59 -11.48 22.34
C VAL A 213 -9.89 -10.46 21.24
N ILE A 214 -11.08 -9.86 21.21
CA ILE A 214 -11.43 -8.80 20.25
C ILE A 214 -10.49 -7.60 20.41
N VAL A 215 -10.28 -7.15 21.64
CA VAL A 215 -9.41 -6.01 21.92
C VAL A 215 -7.97 -6.31 21.50
N VAL A 216 -7.44 -7.50 21.79
CA VAL A 216 -6.09 -7.90 21.38
C VAL A 216 -5.96 -7.95 19.85
N VAL A 217 -6.96 -8.49 19.14
CA VAL A 217 -6.95 -8.55 17.66
C VAL A 217 -7.06 -7.16 17.03
N VAL A 218 -7.75 -6.22 17.66
CA VAL A 218 -7.82 -4.82 17.18
C VAL A 218 -6.53 -4.05 17.46
N VAL A 219 -5.76 -4.44 18.49
CA VAL A 219 -4.48 -3.80 18.86
C VAL A 219 -3.31 -4.27 18.00
N VAL A 220 -3.34 -5.51 17.49
CA VAL A 220 -2.33 -6.10 16.58
C VAL A 220 -2.57 -5.63 15.14
#